data_AF-A0A383BVB0-F1
#
_entry.id   AF-A0A383BVB0-F1
#
_cell.length_a   1.000
_cell.length_b   1.000
_cell.length_c   1.000
_cell.angle_alpha   90.00
_cell.angle_beta   90.00
_cell.angle_gamma   90.00
#
_symmetry.space_group_name_H-M   'P 1'
#
loop_
_entity.id
_entity.type
_entity.pdbx_description
1 polymer ?
#
loop_
_entity_poly.entity_id
_entity_poly.type
_entity_poly.pdbx_seq_one_letter_code
_entity_poly.pdbx_strand_id
1 'polypeptide(L)'
;MTVSKIKIGISLRVTNAEQYSEIRDALSHDWPLIFEKMNIFPVLIPNAISNVGEFLEKMQLDGFLLSGGDNIGDNVDRDKTEQEIIRFGLEYNLPIFGVCRGMQVINKYFHGEIETLTNS
;
A
#
# COMPACT_ATOMS: atom_id res chain seq x y z
N MET A 1 -1.04 29.49 -12.33
CA MET A 1 -0.96 28.78 -11.04
C MET A 1 -0.82 27.31 -11.34
N THR A 2 0.29 26.67 -10.98
CA THR A 2 0.40 25.22 -11.09
C THR A 2 -0.52 24.61 -10.03
N VAL A 3 -1.50 23.81 -10.44
CA VAL A 3 -2.30 23.02 -9.51
C VAL A 3 -1.32 22.15 -8.71
N SER A 4 -1.32 22.29 -7.39
CA SER A 4 -0.49 21.45 -6.52
C SER A 4 -0.83 19.98 -6.76
N LYS A 5 0.18 19.13 -6.97
CA LYS A 5 -0.04 17.68 -7.09
C LYS A 5 -0.43 17.13 -5.72
N ILE A 6 -1.44 16.28 -5.68
CA ILE A 6 -1.84 15.52 -4.49
C ILE A 6 -0.76 14.44 -4.25
N LYS A 7 -0.22 14.32 -3.04
CA LYS A 7 0.79 13.33 -2.66
C LYS A 7 0.12 12.09 -2.06
N ILE A 8 0.19 10.96 -2.75
CA ILE A 8 -0.45 9.72 -2.30
C ILE A 8 0.61 8.68 -1.97
N GLY A 9 0.57 8.15 -0.74
CA GLY A 9 1.39 7.00 -0.36
C GLY A 9 0.82 5.71 -0.96
N ILE A 10 1.65 4.84 -1.54
CA ILE A 10 1.22 3.55 -2.09
C ILE A 10 2.01 2.38 -1.50
N SER A 11 1.30 1.34 -1.06
CA SER A 11 1.93 0.10 -0.57
C SER A 11 2.54 -0.71 -1.71
N LEU A 12 3.65 -1.39 -1.43
CA LEU A 12 4.41 -2.17 -2.40
C LEU A 12 4.20 -3.67 -2.15
N ARG A 13 4.13 -4.46 -3.21
CA ARG A 13 4.16 -5.92 -3.09
C ARG A 13 5.59 -6.40 -2.91
N VAL A 14 5.75 -7.62 -2.41
CA VAL A 14 7.08 -8.21 -2.20
C VAL A 14 7.34 -9.28 -3.26
N THR A 15 8.50 -9.19 -3.89
CA THR A 15 8.94 -10.10 -4.95
C THR A 15 10.34 -10.63 -4.63
N ASN A 16 10.70 -11.79 -5.18
CA ASN A 16 12.05 -12.34 -5.08
C ASN A 16 12.77 -12.15 -6.43
N ALA A 17 14.08 -11.87 -6.39
CA ALA A 17 14.91 -11.94 -7.58
C ALA A 17 15.01 -13.39 -8.10
N GLU A 18 14.97 -13.57 -9.42
CA GLU A 18 14.96 -14.90 -10.04
C GLU A 18 16.32 -15.61 -9.96
N GLN A 19 17.42 -14.86 -10.04
CA GLN A 19 18.77 -15.40 -10.22
C GLN A 19 19.59 -15.44 -8.92
N TYR A 20 19.10 -14.81 -7.85
CA TYR A 20 19.79 -14.77 -6.57
C TYR A 20 18.82 -14.47 -5.43
N SER A 21 19.24 -14.76 -4.20
CA SER A 21 18.41 -14.54 -3.01
C SER A 21 18.39 -13.07 -2.64
N GLU A 22 17.37 -12.35 -3.12
CA GLU A 22 17.09 -10.97 -2.74
C GLU A 22 15.59 -10.72 -2.76
N ILE A 23 15.07 -10.15 -1.67
CA ILE A 23 13.68 -9.72 -1.52
C ILE A 23 13.58 -8.26 -1.96
N ARG A 24 12.54 -7.91 -2.73
CA ARG A 24 12.33 -6.58 -3.29
C ARG A 24 10.90 -6.11 -3.15
N ASP A 25 10.75 -4.84 -2.82
CA ASP A 25 9.51 -4.13 -3.03
C ASP A 25 9.29 -3.86 -4.52
N ALA A 26 8.06 -4.05 -4.99
CA ALA A 26 7.67 -3.88 -6.39
C ALA A 26 6.29 -3.24 -6.54
N LEU A 27 6.03 -2.66 -7.71
CA LEU A 27 4.75 -2.06 -8.08
C LEU A 27 4.46 -2.29 -9.57
N SER A 28 3.20 -2.59 -9.93
CA SER A 28 2.80 -2.66 -11.34
C SER A 28 3.06 -1.32 -12.03
N HIS A 29 3.52 -1.36 -13.29
CA HIS A 29 3.67 -0.17 -14.14
C HIS A 29 2.36 0.57 -14.38
N ASP A 30 1.20 -0.08 -14.20
CA ASP A 30 -0.10 0.57 -14.32
C ASP A 30 -0.28 1.70 -13.31
N TRP A 31 0.26 1.55 -12.10
CA TRP A 31 0.07 2.52 -11.02
C TRP A 31 0.72 3.87 -11.32
N PRO A 32 2.02 3.96 -11.65
CA PRO A 32 2.62 5.21 -12.09
C PRO A 32 1.86 5.89 -13.25
N LEU A 33 1.40 5.12 -14.24
CA LEU A 33 0.66 5.64 -15.38
C LEU A 33 -0.71 6.21 -14.98
N ILE A 34 -1.41 5.56 -14.05
CA ILE A 34 -2.68 6.07 -13.50
C ILE A 34 -2.43 7.36 -12.70
N PHE A 35 -1.41 7.37 -11.84
CA PHE A 35 -1.08 8.56 -11.04
C PHE A 35 -0.69 9.75 -11.90
N GLU A 36 0.07 9.53 -12.97
CA GLU A 36 0.42 10.58 -13.93
C GLU A 36 -0.84 11.19 -14.57
N LYS A 37 -1.76 10.35 -15.06
CA LYS A 37 -3.03 10.79 -15.66
C LYS A 37 -3.91 11.58 -14.68
N MET A 38 -3.83 11.26 -13.39
CA MET A 38 -4.59 11.93 -12.33
C MET A 38 -3.87 13.14 -11.73
N ASN A 39 -2.68 13.50 -12.22
CA ASN A 39 -1.84 14.55 -11.65
C ASN A 39 -1.50 14.32 -10.15
N ILE A 40 -1.32 13.05 -9.78
CA ILE A 40 -0.93 12.61 -8.44
C ILE A 40 0.59 12.43 -8.37
N PHE A 41 1.18 12.77 -7.23
CA PHE A 41 2.58 12.49 -6.91
C PHE A 41 2.65 11.25 -6.00
N PRO A 42 3.03 10.07 -6.53
CA PRO A 42 3.11 8.87 -5.71
C PRO A 42 4.34 8.86 -4.82
N VAL A 43 4.16 8.44 -3.57
CA VAL A 43 5.24 8.12 -2.63
C VAL A 43 5.20 6.63 -2.36
N LEU A 44 6.24 5.92 -2.78
CA LEU A 44 6.33 4.47 -2.58
C LEU A 44 6.66 4.19 -1.12
N ILE A 45 5.83 3.38 -0.44
CA ILE A 45 6.02 3.05 0.97
C ILE A 45 6.71 1.68 1.05
N PRO A 46 8.00 1.64 1.41
CA PRO A 46 8.76 0.40 1.48
C PRO A 46 8.38 -0.43 2.70
N ASN A 47 8.45 -1.76 2.55
CA ASN A 47 8.00 -2.69 3.59
C ASN A 47 9.07 -2.97 4.66
N ALA A 48 10.35 -2.72 4.35
CA ALA A 48 11.48 -3.03 5.23
C ALA A 48 11.82 -1.93 6.26
N ILE A 49 11.05 -0.84 6.32
CA ILE A 49 11.29 0.24 7.28
C ILE A 49 10.85 -0.18 8.69
N SER A 50 11.71 0.05 9.68
CA SER A 50 11.44 -0.30 11.08
C SER A 50 10.40 0.60 11.75
N ASN A 51 10.35 1.89 11.38
CA ASN A 51 9.40 2.86 11.92
C ASN A 51 8.56 3.48 10.80
N VAL A 52 7.52 2.76 10.38
CA VAL A 52 6.60 3.20 9.31
C VAL A 52 5.91 4.51 9.71
N GLY A 53 5.46 4.66 10.97
CA GLY A 53 4.77 5.87 11.43
C GLY A 53 5.60 7.15 11.26
N GLU A 54 6.87 7.14 11.70
CA GLU A 54 7.78 8.29 11.52
C GLU A 54 8.05 8.59 10.04
N PHE A 55 8.17 7.54 9.21
CA PHE A 55 8.29 7.71 7.77
C PHE A 55 7.06 8.42 7.19
N LEU A 56 5.84 7.96 7.55
CA LEU A 56 4.58 8.55 7.08
C LEU A 56 4.41 10.01 7.53
N GLU A 57 4.75 10.33 8.78
CA GLU A 57 4.70 11.69 9.33
C GLU A 57 5.59 12.65 8.52
N LYS A 58 6.83 12.23 8.22
CA LYS A 58 7.79 13.05 7.46
C LYS A 58 7.39 13.26 6.00
N MET A 59 6.67 12.32 5.39
CA MET A 59 6.26 12.42 3.98
C MET A 59 5.12 13.41 3.75
N GLN A 60 4.34 13.73 4.80
CA GLN A 60 3.22 14.68 4.76
C GLN A 60 2.26 14.37 3.59
N LEU A 61 1.73 13.16 3.57
CA LEU A 61 0.89 12.64 2.50
C LEU A 61 -0.55 13.14 2.62
N ASP A 62 -1.23 13.28 1.48
CA ASP A 62 -2.63 13.68 1.39
C ASP A 62 -3.60 12.48 1.45
N GLY A 63 -3.08 11.25 1.42
CA GLY A 63 -3.86 10.02 1.44
C GLY A 63 -3.04 8.80 1.08
N PHE A 64 -3.70 7.63 1.09
CA PHE A 64 -3.06 6.34 0.92
C PHE A 64 -3.79 5.45 -0.09
N LEU A 65 -3.01 4.65 -0.81
CA LEU A 65 -3.46 3.58 -1.67
C LEU A 65 -2.83 2.25 -1.23
N LEU A 66 -3.66 1.28 -0.87
CA LEU A 66 -3.21 -0.10 -0.62
C LEU A 66 -3.35 -0.90 -1.92
N SER A 67 -2.21 -1.32 -2.48
CA SER A 67 -2.17 -1.98 -3.79
C SER A 67 -2.60 -3.45 -3.72
N GLY A 68 -2.95 -4.02 -4.88
CA GLY A 68 -3.34 -5.44 -4.99
C GLY A 68 -2.15 -6.40 -5.17
N GLY A 69 -2.46 -7.69 -5.36
CA GLY A 69 -1.51 -8.79 -5.57
C GLY A 69 -1.06 -9.45 -4.27
N ASP A 70 -0.62 -10.71 -4.34
CA ASP A 70 -0.34 -11.64 -3.22
C ASP A 70 -1.58 -11.95 -2.35
N ASN A 71 -1.44 -12.81 -1.34
CA ASN A 71 -2.45 -13.02 -0.30
C ASN A 71 -2.04 -12.32 1.00
N ILE A 72 -2.99 -12.15 1.92
CA ILE A 72 -2.70 -11.70 3.30
C ILE A 72 -1.97 -12.83 4.03
N GLY A 73 -0.89 -12.52 4.74
CA GLY A 73 -0.05 -13.53 5.42
C GLY A 73 1.15 -14.01 4.62
N ASP A 74 1.18 -13.80 3.29
CA ASP A 74 2.31 -14.21 2.44
C ASP A 74 3.59 -13.41 2.77
N ASN A 75 3.44 -12.15 3.21
CA ASN A 75 4.56 -11.32 3.62
C ASN A 75 4.23 -10.48 4.86
N VAL A 76 4.89 -10.83 5.98
CA VAL A 76 4.67 -10.23 7.30
C VAL A 76 5.03 -8.74 7.33
N ASP A 77 6.06 -8.31 6.60
CA ASP A 77 6.53 -6.93 6.62
C ASP A 77 5.58 -6.01 5.86
N ARG A 78 5.04 -6.49 4.72
CA ARG A 78 3.95 -5.83 4.01
C ARG A 78 2.68 -5.74 4.85
N ASP A 79 2.30 -6.83 5.51
CA ASP A 79 1.12 -6.86 6.38
C ASP A 79 1.23 -5.83 7.51
N LYS A 80 2.40 -5.73 8.15
CA LYS A 80 2.66 -4.71 9.19
C LYS A 80 2.61 -3.30 8.62
N THR A 81 3.26 -3.08 7.48
CA THR A 81 3.30 -1.77 6.82
C THR A 81 1.90 -1.27 6.47
N GLU A 82 1.06 -2.13 5.89
CA GLU A 82 -0.30 -1.75 5.53
C GLU A 82 -1.21 -1.58 6.75
N GLN A 83 -1.02 -2.33 7.83
CA GLN A 83 -1.71 -2.09 9.10
C GLN A 83 -1.34 -0.73 9.70
N GLU A 84 -0.05 -0.36 9.69
CA GLU A 84 0.41 0.95 10.16
C GLU A 84 -0.09 2.09 9.26
N ILE A 85 -0.16 1.89 7.94
CA ILE A 85 -0.79 2.86 7.02
C ILE A 85 -2.25 3.09 7.40
N ILE A 86 -3.02 2.02 7.65
CA ILE A 86 -4.43 2.16 8.04
C ILE A 86 -4.55 2.88 9.38
N ARG A 87 -3.76 2.47 10.39
CA ARG A 87 -3.74 3.09 11.71
C ARG A 87 -3.44 4.59 11.61
N PHE A 88 -2.39 4.95 10.87
CA PHE A 88 -1.98 6.34 10.64
C PHE A 88 -3.07 7.12 9.90
N GLY A 89 -3.65 6.57 8.83
CA GLY A 89 -4.70 7.25 8.09
C GLY A 89 -5.95 7.53 8.94
N LEU A 90 -6.32 6.60 9.83
CA LEU A 90 -7.41 6.83 10.79
C LEU A 90 -7.06 7.88 11.84
N GLU A 91 -5.86 7.82 12.40
CA GLU A 91 -5.38 8.78 13.42
C GLU A 91 -5.39 10.23 12.90
N TYR A 92 -4.97 10.43 11.65
CA TYR A 92 -4.83 11.74 11.04
C TYR A 92 -5.97 12.12 10.08
N ASN A 93 -7.06 11.33 10.03
CA ASN A 93 -8.21 11.53 9.13
C ASN A 93 -7.82 11.65 7.64
N LEU A 94 -6.85 10.85 7.19
CA LEU A 94 -6.42 10.80 5.80
C LEU A 94 -7.19 9.73 5.02
N PRO A 95 -7.60 10.00 3.77
CA PRO A 95 -8.34 9.03 2.96
C PRO A 95 -7.46 7.82 2.61
N ILE A 96 -8.07 6.62 2.66
CA ILE A 96 -7.44 5.35 2.29
C ILE A 96 -8.28 4.67 1.21
N PHE A 97 -7.64 4.23 0.14
CA PHE A 97 -8.26 3.46 -0.93
C PHE A 97 -7.55 2.10 -1.09
N GLY A 98 -8.31 1.00 -1.02
CA GLY A 98 -7.76 -0.35 -1.15
C GLY A 98 -8.20 -1.02 -2.46
N VAL A 99 -7.27 -1.66 -3.17
CA VAL A 99 -7.56 -2.39 -4.41
C VAL A 99 -7.24 -3.87 -4.26
N CYS A 100 -8.19 -4.75 -4.61
CA CYS A 100 -8.04 -6.20 -4.55
C CYS A 100 -7.57 -6.66 -3.15
N ARG A 101 -6.32 -7.11 -2.99
CA ARG A 101 -5.75 -7.41 -1.67
C ARG A 101 -5.79 -6.22 -0.72
N GLY A 102 -5.54 -4.99 -1.19
CA GLY A 102 -5.63 -3.80 -0.35
C GLY A 102 -7.02 -3.60 0.27
N MET A 103 -8.09 -3.91 -0.48
CA MET A 103 -9.46 -3.90 0.04
C MET A 103 -9.66 -5.00 1.10
N GLN A 104 -9.12 -6.20 0.87
CA GLN A 104 -9.16 -7.30 1.83
C GLN A 104 -8.44 -6.94 3.14
N VAL A 105 -7.30 -6.25 3.05
CA VAL A 105 -6.53 -5.79 4.22
C VAL A 105 -7.34 -4.78 5.05
N ILE A 106 -8.01 -3.83 4.40
CA ILE A 106 -8.94 -2.91 5.07
C ILE A 106 -10.06 -3.69 5.77
N ASN A 107 -10.71 -4.62 5.07
CA ASN A 107 -11.78 -5.44 5.65
C ASN A 107 -11.29 -6.19 6.90
N LYS A 108 -10.14 -6.85 6.82
CA LYS A 108 -9.56 -7.60 7.93
C LYS A 108 -9.13 -6.70 9.09
N TYR A 109 -8.64 -5.49 8.82
CA TYR A 109 -8.32 -4.49 9.86
C TYR A 109 -9.55 -4.15 10.70
N PHE A 110 -10.72 -4.02 10.06
CA PHE A 110 -12.00 -3.79 10.74
C PHE A 110 -12.73 -5.09 11.15
N HIS A 111 -12.00 -6.18 11.33
CA HIS A 111 -12.52 -7.48 11.78
C HIS A 111 -13.57 -8.12 10.85
N GLY A 112 -13.60 -7.73 9.58
CA GLY A 112 -14.38 -8.42 8.56
C GLY A 112 -13.76 -9.77 8.18
N GLU A 113 -14.57 -10.61 7.54
CA GLU A 113 -14.18 -11.96 7.10
C GLU A 113 -13.92 -12.01 5.59
N ILE A 114 -13.10 -12.97 5.16
CA ILE A 114 -12.78 -13.23 3.74
C ILE A 114 -13.06 -14.70 3.47
N GLU A 115 -13.87 -14.99 2.46
CA GLU A 115 -14.15 -16.34 2.02
C GLU A 115 -13.37 -16.66 0.73
N THR A 116 -12.67 -17.79 0.73
CA THR A 116 -12.05 -18.31 -0.50
C THR A 116 -13.06 -19.19 -1.23
N LEU A 117 -13.48 -18.74 -2.40
CA LEU A 117 -14.42 -19.49 -3.23
C LEU A 117 -13.65 -20.57 -4.00
N THR A 118 -14.09 -21.82 -3.88
CA THR A 118 -13.65 -22.92 -4.75
C THR A 118 -14.64 -23.04 -5.90
N ASN A 119 -14.33 -22.41 -7.03
CA ASN A 119 -15.13 -22.60 -8.23
C ASN A 119 -14.82 -24.00 -8.78
N SER A 120 -15.80 -24.89 -8.71
CA SER A 120 -15.77 -26.24 -9.31
C SER A 120 -15.96 -26.18 -10.82
#